data_AF-A0A4S4BFK8-F1
#
_entry.id   AF-A0A4S4BFK8-F1
#
_cell.length_a   1.000
_cell.length_b   1.000
_cell.length_c   1.000
_cell.angle_alpha   90.00
_cell.angle_beta   90.00
_cell.angle_gamma   90.00
#
_symmetry.space_group_name_H-M   'P 1'
#
loop_
_entity.id
_entity.type
_entity.pdbx_description
1 polymer ?
#
loop_
_entity_poly.entity_id
_entity_poly.type
_entity_poly.pdbx_seq_one_letter_code
_entity_poly.pdbx_strand_id
1 'polypeptide(L)'
;MTDATMAMPMSASEAFGKAQEYAVQADVAYPVSFYDRTLWKAAVDAAYVAATTEATNRDYNAYLAQLYTKTQWWINAYNAWDKLGELNDTEKEYASLSAAKLAYLALQRGDMDSARTYVEKGMAWKDSASLQAIMKRLM
;
A
#
# COMPACT_ATOMS: atom_id res chain seq x y z
N MET A 1 3.56 34.93 -29.94
CA MET A 1 2.58 34.30 -29.03
C MET A 1 2.97 32.83 -28.94
N THR A 2 3.67 32.45 -27.89
CA THR A 2 4.04 31.06 -27.63
C THR A 2 2.83 30.36 -27.03
N ASP A 3 2.37 29.34 -27.76
CA ASP A 3 1.29 28.45 -27.40
C ASP A 3 1.66 27.71 -26.10
N ALA A 4 1.16 28.21 -24.97
CA ALA A 4 1.26 27.52 -23.71
C ALA A 4 0.27 26.37 -23.77
N THR A 5 0.74 25.21 -24.22
CA THR A 5 0.01 23.95 -24.06
C THR A 5 -0.13 23.71 -22.56
N MET A 6 -1.23 24.22 -21.99
CA MET A 6 -1.66 23.90 -20.64
C MET A 6 -1.91 22.40 -20.65
N ALA A 7 -0.94 21.62 -20.18
CA ALA A 7 -1.13 20.20 -19.92
C ALA A 7 -2.30 20.11 -18.94
N MET A 8 -3.48 19.75 -19.45
CA MET A 8 -4.64 19.50 -18.62
C MET A 8 -4.23 18.46 -17.58
N PRO A 9 -4.50 18.69 -16.28
CA PRO A 9 -4.23 17.68 -15.27
C PRO A 9 -4.97 16.40 -15.66
N MET A 10 -4.23 15.29 -15.69
CA MET A 10 -4.77 13.96 -16.02
C MET A 10 -5.99 13.66 -15.16
N SER A 11 -7.06 13.13 -15.75
CA SER A 11 -8.24 12.72 -14.99
C SER A 11 -7.93 11.54 -14.06
N ALA A 12 -8.75 11.34 -13.03
CA ALA A 12 -8.58 10.25 -12.08
C ALA A 12 -8.60 8.87 -12.77
N SER A 13 -9.53 8.68 -13.73
CA SER A 13 -9.62 7.43 -14.50
C SER A 13 -8.42 7.20 -15.41
N GLU A 14 -7.87 8.24 -16.04
CA GLU A 14 -6.64 8.11 -16.85
C GLU A 14 -5.44 7.76 -15.96
N ALA A 15 -5.33 8.39 -14.79
CA ALA A 15 -4.28 8.10 -13.83
C ALA A 15 -4.38 6.66 -13.31
N PHE A 16 -5.59 6.18 -13.02
CA PHE A 16 -5.84 4.80 -12.63
C PHE A 16 -5.44 3.80 -13.73
N GLY A 17 -5.82 4.07 -14.98
CA GLY A 17 -5.43 3.25 -16.13
C GLY A 17 -3.91 3.17 -16.29
N LYS A 18 -3.21 4.31 -16.22
CA LYS A 18 -1.73 4.33 -16.28
C LYS A 18 -1.08 3.58 -15.13
N ALA A 19 -1.65 3.67 -13.93
CA ALA A 19 -1.14 2.92 -12.79
C ALA A 19 -1.15 1.41 -13.05
N GLN A 20 -2.23 0.90 -13.63
CA GLN A 20 -2.35 -0.50 -14.03
C GLN A 20 -1.37 -0.88 -15.14
N GLU A 21 -1.26 -0.05 -16.18
CA GLU A 21 -0.30 -0.27 -17.27
C GLU A 21 1.14 -0.35 -16.77
N TYR A 22 1.56 0.60 -15.93
CA TYR A 22 2.90 0.60 -15.35
C TYR A 22 3.12 -0.60 -14.44
N ALA A 23 2.13 -1.01 -13.65
CA ALA A 23 2.23 -2.20 -12.80
C ALA A 23 2.46 -3.47 -13.62
N VAL A 24 1.73 -3.65 -14.73
CA VAL A 24 1.92 -4.79 -15.65
C VAL A 24 3.32 -4.76 -16.29
N GLN A 25 3.77 -3.59 -16.75
CA GLN A 25 5.13 -3.46 -17.30
C GLN A 25 6.20 -3.74 -16.23
N ALA A 26 5.98 -3.30 -15.00
CA ALA A 26 6.89 -3.51 -13.89
C ALA A 26 7.00 -4.99 -13.49
N ASP A 27 5.89 -5.74 -13.55
CA ASP A 27 5.86 -7.19 -13.31
C ASP A 27 6.69 -7.96 -14.35
N VAL A 28 6.73 -7.49 -15.60
CA VAL A 28 7.57 -8.09 -16.65
C VAL A 28 9.03 -7.69 -16.49
N ALA A 29 9.28 -6.42 -16.15
CA ALA A 29 10.63 -5.86 -16.14
C ALA A 29 11.45 -6.22 -14.90
N TYR A 30 10.79 -6.44 -13.74
CA TYR A 30 11.47 -6.57 -12.46
C TYR A 30 11.09 -7.87 -11.75
N PRO A 31 12.07 -8.69 -11.32
CA PRO A 31 11.79 -9.91 -10.58
C PRO A 31 11.30 -9.64 -9.15
N VAL A 32 11.52 -8.44 -8.63
CA VAL A 32 11.11 -8.04 -7.28
C VAL A 32 10.43 -6.68 -7.32
N SER A 33 9.30 -6.60 -6.64
CA SER A 33 8.49 -5.38 -6.53
C SER A 33 8.99 -4.49 -5.39
N PHE A 34 9.92 -3.58 -5.71
CA PHE A 34 10.34 -2.51 -4.81
C PHE A 34 9.89 -1.16 -5.36
N TYR A 35 9.42 -0.28 -4.47
CA TYR A 35 8.92 1.05 -4.83
C TYR A 35 9.95 1.89 -5.60
N ASP A 36 11.23 1.77 -5.29
CA ASP A 36 12.33 2.54 -5.89
C ASP A 36 12.61 2.19 -7.36
N ARG A 37 12.03 1.10 -7.87
CA ARG A 37 12.12 0.74 -9.29
C ARG A 37 11.26 1.69 -10.12
N THR A 38 11.82 2.19 -11.22
CA THR A 38 11.20 3.23 -12.06
C THR A 38 9.74 2.96 -12.40
N LEU A 39 9.40 1.77 -12.91
CA LEU A 39 8.01 1.45 -13.28
C LEU A 39 7.09 1.23 -12.07
N TRP A 40 7.60 0.69 -10.96
CA TRP A 40 6.80 0.57 -9.72
C TRP A 40 6.51 1.93 -9.10
N LYS A 41 7.50 2.82 -9.08
CA LYS A 41 7.31 4.22 -8.67
C LYS A 41 6.26 4.89 -9.54
N ALA A 42 6.37 4.77 -10.86
CA ALA A 42 5.40 5.34 -11.79
C ALA A 42 3.97 4.80 -11.58
N ALA A 43 3.83 3.49 -11.34
CA ALA A 43 2.54 2.87 -11.02
C ALA A 43 1.92 3.45 -9.75
N VAL A 44 2.71 3.53 -8.67
CA VAL A 44 2.27 4.07 -7.38
C VAL A 44 1.93 5.55 -7.48
N ASP A 45 2.76 6.35 -8.15
CA ASP A 45 2.55 7.79 -8.31
C ASP A 45 1.27 8.06 -9.12
N ALA A 46 1.00 7.28 -10.17
CA ALA A 46 -0.24 7.38 -10.94
C ALA A 46 -1.48 6.94 -10.13
N ALA A 47 -1.38 5.85 -9.35
CA ALA A 47 -2.47 5.42 -8.47
C ALA A 47 -2.77 6.47 -7.38
N TYR A 48 -1.73 7.13 -6.87
CA TYR A 48 -1.87 8.22 -5.92
C TYR A 48 -2.61 9.42 -6.52
N VAL A 49 -2.30 9.79 -7.77
CA VAL A 49 -3.05 10.83 -8.49
C VAL A 49 -4.52 10.46 -8.62
N ALA A 50 -4.84 9.22 -8.99
CA ALA A 50 -6.23 8.76 -9.08
C ALA A 50 -6.97 8.85 -7.73
N ALA A 51 -6.36 8.28 -6.68
CA ALA A 51 -6.95 8.24 -5.34
C ALA A 51 -7.08 9.63 -4.68
N THR A 52 -6.23 10.60 -5.03
CA THR A 52 -6.32 11.96 -4.50
C THR A 52 -7.29 12.84 -5.28
N THR A 53 -7.39 12.64 -6.60
CA THR A 53 -8.33 13.38 -7.44
C THR A 53 -9.77 12.98 -7.13
N GLU A 54 -10.03 11.70 -6.86
CA GLU A 54 -11.33 11.20 -6.42
C GLU A 54 -11.20 10.51 -5.05
N ALA A 55 -11.01 11.31 -4.00
CA ALA A 55 -10.77 10.82 -2.63
C ALA A 55 -11.84 9.86 -2.08
N THR A 56 -13.10 9.97 -2.54
CA THR A 56 -14.20 9.09 -2.12
C THR A 56 -14.31 7.80 -2.92
N ASN A 57 -13.53 7.66 -4.01
CA ASN A 57 -13.56 6.47 -4.85
C ASN A 57 -12.80 5.33 -4.16
N ARG A 58 -13.55 4.37 -3.58
CA ARG A 58 -12.99 3.25 -2.82
C ARG A 58 -12.05 2.40 -3.66
N ASP A 59 -12.35 2.18 -4.94
CA ASP A 59 -11.57 1.31 -5.81
C ASP A 59 -10.17 1.89 -6.07
N TYR A 60 -10.08 3.21 -6.29
CA TYR A 60 -8.79 3.88 -6.47
C TYR A 60 -7.95 3.84 -5.18
N ASN A 61 -8.58 4.06 -4.03
CA ASN A 61 -7.91 3.98 -2.73
C ASN A 61 -7.46 2.55 -2.40
N ALA A 62 -8.29 1.54 -2.68
CA ALA A 62 -7.96 0.14 -2.49
C ALA A 62 -6.81 -0.28 -3.40
N TYR A 63 -6.82 0.14 -4.66
CA TYR A 63 -5.74 -0.16 -5.59
C TYR A 63 -4.40 0.47 -5.18
N LEU A 64 -4.43 1.72 -4.69
CA LEU A 64 -3.23 2.36 -4.11
C LEU A 64 -2.69 1.56 -2.91
N ALA A 65 -3.56 1.10 -2.01
CA ALA A 65 -3.17 0.27 -0.88
C ALA A 65 -2.57 -1.09 -1.30
N GLN A 66 -3.11 -1.71 -2.35
CA GLN A 66 -2.54 -2.92 -2.96
C GLN A 66 -1.15 -2.66 -3.52
N LEU A 67 -0.94 -1.57 -4.26
CA LEU A 67 0.36 -1.22 -4.80
C LEU A 67 1.38 -0.91 -3.69
N TYR A 68 1.01 -0.19 -2.63
CA TYR A 68 1.89 -0.01 -1.47
C TYR A 68 2.27 -1.33 -0.81
N THR A 69 1.32 -2.27 -0.71
CA THR A 69 1.58 -3.62 -0.16
C THR A 69 2.55 -4.38 -1.06
N LYS A 70 2.29 -4.41 -2.38
CA LYS A 70 3.09 -5.11 -3.38
C LYS A 70 4.52 -4.57 -3.46
N THR A 71 4.67 -3.24 -3.40
CA THR A 71 5.96 -2.55 -3.48
C THR A 71 6.69 -2.43 -2.14
N GLN A 72 6.15 -3.08 -1.11
CA GLN A 72 6.75 -3.16 0.24
C GLN A 72 6.86 -1.81 0.95
N TRP A 73 6.01 -0.85 0.59
CA TRP A 73 5.94 0.44 1.26
C TRP A 73 5.03 0.35 2.49
N TRP A 74 5.48 -0.43 3.48
CA TRP A 74 4.62 -1.00 4.53
C TRP A 74 3.83 0.02 5.34
N ILE A 75 4.42 1.16 5.70
CA ILE A 75 3.72 2.19 6.48
C ILE A 75 2.61 2.86 5.67
N ASN A 76 2.86 3.11 4.38
CA ASN A 76 1.85 3.66 3.47
C ASN A 76 0.74 2.64 3.21
N ALA A 77 1.08 1.36 3.04
CA ALA A 77 0.12 0.28 2.92
C ALA A 77 -0.80 0.19 4.14
N TYR A 78 -0.22 0.11 5.34
CA TYR A 78 -0.97 0.05 6.60
C TYR A 78 -1.93 1.23 6.74
N ASN A 79 -1.44 2.45 6.51
CA ASN A 79 -2.25 3.66 6.62
C ASN A 79 -3.37 3.73 5.57
N ALA A 80 -3.12 3.21 4.36
CA ALA A 80 -4.14 3.18 3.31
C ALA A 80 -5.24 2.15 3.63
N TRP A 81 -4.86 0.96 4.11
CA TRP A 81 -5.83 -0.06 4.54
C TRP A 81 -6.67 0.38 5.74
N ASP A 82 -6.06 1.06 6.72
CA ASP A 82 -6.76 1.57 7.89
C ASP A 82 -7.83 2.63 7.57
N LYS A 83 -7.62 3.39 6.49
CA LYS A 83 -8.55 4.44 6.04
C LYS A 83 -9.73 3.93 5.22
N LEU A 84 -9.64 2.73 4.66
CA LEU A 84 -10.64 2.19 3.72
C LEU A 84 -11.94 1.70 4.38
N GLY A 85 -11.98 1.63 5.72
CA GLY A 85 -13.16 1.20 6.47
C GLY A 85 -13.38 -0.30 6.40
N GLU A 86 -14.54 -0.74 5.90
CA GLU A 86 -14.85 -2.15 5.75
C GLU A 86 -13.98 -2.79 4.66
N LEU A 87 -13.20 -3.80 5.06
CA LEU A 87 -12.32 -4.56 4.18
C LEU A 87 -12.94 -5.92 3.87
N ASN A 88 -12.81 -6.36 2.62
CA ASN A 88 -13.10 -7.75 2.25
C ASN A 88 -11.98 -8.70 2.74
N ASP A 89 -12.16 -10.01 2.57
CA ASP A 89 -11.22 -11.00 3.13
C ASP A 89 -9.82 -10.92 2.53
N THR A 90 -9.70 -10.61 1.24
CA THR A 90 -8.41 -10.41 0.57
C THR A 90 -7.72 -9.13 1.05
N GLU A 91 -8.48 -8.04 1.21
CA GLU A 91 -7.94 -6.78 1.72
C GLU A 91 -7.51 -6.92 3.17
N LYS A 92 -8.24 -7.67 4.00
CA LYS A 92 -7.82 -8.02 5.38
C LYS A 92 -6.51 -8.78 5.40
N GLU A 93 -6.26 -9.68 4.45
CA GLU A 93 -4.96 -10.35 4.32
C GLU A 93 -3.83 -9.37 4.04
N TYR A 94 -4.01 -8.45 3.10
CA TYR A 94 -3.00 -7.44 2.78
C TYR A 94 -2.77 -6.44 3.91
N ALA A 95 -3.84 -6.01 4.58
CA ALA A 95 -3.78 -5.15 5.75
C ALA A 95 -3.02 -5.83 6.90
N SER A 96 -3.37 -7.08 7.22
CA SER A 96 -2.68 -7.90 8.23
C SER A 96 -1.20 -8.11 7.88
N LEU A 97 -0.87 -8.38 6.61
CA LEU A 97 0.51 -8.50 6.15
C LEU A 97 1.31 -7.21 6.39
N SER A 98 0.74 -6.05 6.04
CA SER A 98 1.41 -4.76 6.25
C SER A 98 1.70 -4.51 7.74
N ALA A 99 0.73 -4.82 8.61
CA ALA A 99 0.87 -4.73 10.06
C ALA A 99 1.95 -5.69 10.59
N ALA A 100 1.97 -6.95 10.15
CA ALA A 100 2.98 -7.92 10.55
C ALA A 100 4.40 -7.48 10.17
N LYS A 101 4.58 -6.85 9.00
CA LYS A 101 5.87 -6.30 8.56
C LYS A 101 6.31 -5.12 9.42
N LEU A 102 5.40 -4.20 9.73
CA LEU A 102 5.71 -3.06 10.62
C LEU A 102 6.00 -3.52 12.04
N ALA A 103 5.23 -4.48 12.57
CA ALA A 103 5.46 -5.08 13.87
C ALA A 103 6.86 -5.71 13.97
N TYR A 104 7.25 -6.48 12.96
CA TYR A 104 8.59 -7.08 12.89
C TYR A 104 9.69 -6.02 12.85
N LEU A 105 9.54 -4.98 12.02
CA LEU A 105 10.51 -3.88 11.93
C LEU A 105 10.62 -3.09 13.24
N ALA A 106 9.50 -2.86 13.94
CA ALA A 106 9.50 -2.21 15.25
C ALA A 106 10.23 -3.07 16.30
N LEU A 107 9.93 -4.37 16.33
CA LEU A 107 10.61 -5.33 17.22
C LEU A 107 12.13 -5.35 16.98
N GLN A 108 12.57 -5.35 15.72
CA GLN A 108 13.99 -5.29 15.38
C GLN A 108 14.69 -4.01 15.88
N ARG A 109 13.97 -2.90 16.02
CA ARG A 109 14.48 -1.65 16.58
C ARG A 109 14.39 -1.58 18.10
N GLY A 110 13.84 -2.60 18.76
CA GLY A 110 13.59 -2.60 20.20
C GLY A 110 12.36 -1.78 20.62
N ASP A 111 11.54 -1.34 19.67
CA ASP A 111 10.32 -0.57 19.92
C ASP A 111 9.14 -1.51 20.17
N MET A 112 9.01 -1.96 21.43
CA MET A 112 8.02 -2.95 21.84
C MET A 112 6.58 -2.42 21.80
N ASP A 113 6.39 -1.13 22.08
CA ASP A 113 5.06 -0.50 22.10
C ASP A 113 4.49 -0.38 20.69
N SER A 114 5.29 0.10 19.73
CA SER A 114 4.88 0.09 18.32
C SER A 114 4.68 -1.32 17.80
N ALA A 115 5.55 -2.27 18.17
CA ALA A 115 5.41 -3.66 17.76
C ALA A 115 4.07 -4.24 18.23
N ARG A 116 3.69 -4.03 19.49
CA ARG A 116 2.40 -4.47 20.05
C ARG A 116 1.23 -3.82 19.33
N THR A 117 1.29 -2.51 19.12
CA THR A 117 0.25 -1.75 18.40
C THR A 117 -0.03 -2.34 17.01
N TYR A 118 1.02 -2.61 16.24
CA TYR A 118 0.87 -3.22 14.92
C TYR A 118 0.37 -4.66 14.99
N VAL A 119 0.82 -5.46 15.97
CA VAL A 119 0.34 -6.83 16.16
C VAL A 119 -1.16 -6.86 16.42
N GLU A 120 -1.64 -6.08 17.39
CA GLU A 120 -3.04 -6.05 17.80
C GLU A 120 -3.94 -5.61 16.64
N LYS A 121 -3.54 -4.54 15.93
CA LYS A 121 -4.28 -4.09 14.75
C LYS A 121 -4.29 -5.14 13.63
N GLY A 122 -3.14 -5.76 13.36
CA GLY A 122 -3.02 -6.81 12.35
C GLY A 122 -3.94 -7.99 12.63
N MET A 123 -3.99 -8.44 13.90
CA MET A 123 -4.85 -9.55 14.32
C MET A 123 -6.34 -9.21 14.23
N ALA A 124 -6.71 -7.94 14.45
CA ALA A 124 -8.08 -7.47 14.28
C ALA A 124 -8.55 -7.49 12.81
N TRP A 125 -7.65 -7.27 11.85
CA TRP A 125 -7.97 -7.48 10.43
C TRP A 125 -8.00 -8.96 10.08
N LYS A 126 -6.91 -9.67 10.38
CA LYS A 126 -6.79 -11.12 10.19
C LYS A 126 -5.67 -11.67 11.05
N ASP A 127 -6.01 -12.57 11.97
CA ASP A 127 -5.00 -13.28 12.75
C ASP A 127 -4.18 -14.20 11.84
N SER A 128 -2.85 -14.07 11.92
CA SER A 128 -1.89 -14.81 11.09
C SER A 128 -0.77 -15.38 11.93
N ALA A 129 -0.18 -16.50 11.47
CA ALA A 129 0.93 -17.14 12.16
C ALA A 129 2.12 -16.20 12.43
N SER A 130 2.37 -15.23 11.52
CA SER A 130 3.42 -14.21 11.71
C SER A 130 3.11 -13.28 12.88
N LEU A 131 1.86 -12.82 13.00
CA LEU A 131 1.44 -11.95 14.11
C LEU A 131 1.48 -12.70 15.44
N GLN A 132 0.98 -13.94 15.48
CA GLN A 132 1.06 -14.80 16.66
C GLN A 132 2.51 -15.03 17.10
N ALA A 133 3.43 -15.23 16.15
CA ALA A 133 4.84 -15.42 16.44
C ALA A 133 5.50 -14.15 17.01
N ILE A 134 5.12 -12.97 16.52
CA ILE A 134 5.61 -11.69 17.06
C ILE A 134 5.01 -11.45 18.45
N MET A 135 3.71 -11.68 18.63
CA MET A 135 3.03 -11.51 19.92
C MET A 135 3.69 -12.33 21.03
N LYS A 136 4.06 -13.59 20.74
CA LYS A 136 4.79 -14.45 21.69
C LYS A 136 6.15 -13.90 22.12
N ARG A 137 6.77 -13.02 21.32
CA ARG A 137 8.05 -12.38 21.66
C ARG A 137 7.88 -11.07 22.45
N LEU A 138 6.66 -10.55 22.52
CA LEU A 138 6.30 -9.31 23.23
C LEU A 138 5.73 -9.58 24.64
N MET A 139 5.55 -10.85 24.98
CA MET A 139 5.16 -11.36 26.30
C MET A 139 6.41 -11.71 27.10
#